data_AF-A0A317CH43-F1
#
_entry.id   AF-A0A317CH43-F1
#
_cell.length_a   1.000
_cell.length_b   1.000
_cell.length_c   1.000
_cell.angle_alpha   90.00
_cell.angle_beta   90.00
_cell.angle_gamma   90.00
#
_symmetry.space_group_name_H-M   'P 1'
#
loop_
_entity.id
_entity.type
_entity.pdbx_description
1 polymer ?
#
loop_
_entity_poly.entity_id
_entity_poly.type
_entity_poly.pdbx_seq_one_letter_code
_entity_poly.pdbx_strand_id
1 'polypeptide(L)'
;MLVDDFVNGTLANPDIVEVEGTTGTGLDSFISLIYSDPGLNKRISTGDMRAGAAAADAMNQIIVEAIIQTGVAADADISQDDVRAISQYIQDNHYEAWLLHHGDDEDGEETGFHLVQSDGAKTRLLGKNAINKIADGIYHLGFGTNANGRRLIDEDGNKNASVKRIAEWLNAILAADLASGAFDATEQDQDEEIAQPTS
;
A
#
# COMPACT_ATOMS: atom_id res chain seq x y z
N MET A 1 -39.67 -10.09 -9.12
CA MET A 1 -38.87 -10.71 -8.04
C MET A 1 -37.39 -10.38 -8.19
N LEU A 2 -36.61 -10.90 -9.15
CA LEU A 2 -35.18 -10.53 -9.27
C LEU A 2 -34.89 -9.04 -9.59
N VAL A 3 -35.82 -8.34 -10.22
CA VAL A 3 -35.64 -6.93 -10.62
C VAL A 3 -35.93 -5.98 -9.46
N ASP A 4 -36.84 -6.37 -8.56
CA ASP A 4 -37.24 -5.56 -7.41
C ASP A 4 -36.19 -5.65 -6.29
N ASP A 5 -35.56 -6.82 -6.11
CA ASP A 5 -34.51 -7.04 -5.12
C ASP A 5 -33.20 -6.29 -5.46
N PHE A 6 -32.91 -6.12 -6.76
CA PHE A 6 -31.76 -5.32 -7.22
C PHE A 6 -31.97 -3.82 -6.99
N VAL A 7 -33.21 -3.32 -7.12
CA VAL A 7 -33.53 -1.89 -6.94
C VAL A 7 -33.69 -1.53 -5.46
N ASN A 8 -34.09 -2.48 -4.61
CA ASN A 8 -34.34 -2.26 -3.18
C ASN A 8 -33.12 -2.50 -2.27
N GLY A 9 -31.94 -2.81 -2.83
CA GLY A 9 -30.73 -3.03 -2.05
C GLY A 9 -30.77 -4.28 -1.15
N THR A 10 -31.72 -5.20 -1.35
CA THR A 10 -31.89 -6.42 -0.54
C THR A 10 -30.87 -7.52 -0.88
N LEU A 11 -29.96 -7.27 -1.82
CA LEU A 11 -28.78 -8.10 -2.09
C LEU A 11 -27.53 -7.64 -1.33
N ALA A 12 -27.59 -6.51 -0.60
CA ALA A 12 -26.52 -6.11 0.29
C ALA A 12 -26.50 -7.04 1.50
N ASN A 13 -25.42 -7.79 1.68
CA ASN A 13 -25.18 -8.47 2.94
C ASN A 13 -24.56 -7.44 3.91
N PRO A 14 -25.28 -6.94 4.92
CA PRO A 14 -24.77 -5.94 5.85
C PRO A 14 -23.57 -6.45 6.69
N ASP A 15 -23.36 -7.78 6.71
CA ASP A 15 -22.20 -8.39 7.37
C ASP A 15 -20.92 -8.32 6.51
N ILE A 16 -21.02 -7.89 5.25
CA ILE A 16 -19.86 -7.63 4.40
C ILE A 16 -19.58 -6.13 4.39
N VAL A 17 -18.54 -5.76 5.14
CA VAL A 17 -17.96 -4.42 5.14
C VAL A 17 -16.74 -4.45 4.21
N GLU A 18 -16.70 -3.52 3.26
CA GLU A 18 -15.53 -3.36 2.39
C GLU A 18 -14.34 -2.84 3.20
N VAL A 19 -13.14 -3.27 2.83
CA VAL A 19 -11.92 -2.78 3.44
C VAL A 19 -11.75 -1.30 3.08
N GLU A 20 -11.47 -0.46 4.08
CA GLU A 20 -11.06 0.92 3.88
C GLU A 20 -9.55 1.05 4.11
N GLY A 21 -8.91 1.99 3.41
CA GLY A 21 -7.52 2.30 3.71
C GLY A 21 -7.44 3.00 5.07
N THR A 22 -6.50 2.59 5.92
CA THR A 22 -6.45 3.04 7.32
C THR A 22 -5.23 3.89 7.65
N THR A 23 -4.38 4.20 6.67
CA THR A 23 -3.14 4.95 6.94
C THR A 23 -3.39 6.44 7.14
N GLY A 24 -4.52 6.94 6.64
CA GLY A 24 -4.80 8.38 6.62
C GLY A 24 -3.96 9.13 5.58
N THR A 25 -3.33 8.41 4.64
CA THR A 25 -2.42 8.99 3.64
C THR A 25 -2.95 8.81 2.22
N GLY A 26 -2.29 9.44 1.24
CA GLY A 26 -2.59 9.25 -0.17
C GLY A 26 -2.53 7.79 -0.66
N LEU A 27 -1.83 6.89 0.04
CA LEU A 27 -1.76 5.46 -0.29
C LEU A 27 -3.12 4.76 -0.19
N ASP A 28 -4.03 5.26 0.66
CA ASP A 28 -5.39 4.73 0.83
C ASP A 28 -6.22 4.85 -0.47
N SER A 29 -5.78 5.68 -1.41
CA SER A 29 -6.39 5.77 -2.74
C SER A 29 -6.31 4.45 -3.52
N PHE A 30 -5.32 3.59 -3.27
CA PHE A 30 -5.24 2.27 -3.93
C PHE A 30 -6.39 1.36 -3.54
N ILE A 31 -6.82 1.40 -2.27
CA ILE A 31 -7.93 0.60 -1.76
C ILE A 31 -9.22 1.04 -2.45
N SER A 32 -9.45 2.35 -2.51
CA SER A 32 -10.57 2.94 -3.25
C SER A 32 -10.55 2.55 -4.74
N LEU A 33 -9.36 2.49 -5.36
CA LEU A 33 -9.19 2.13 -6.76
C LEU A 33 -9.47 0.65 -7.03
N ILE A 34 -9.12 -0.26 -6.11
CA ILE A 34 -9.45 -1.68 -6.23
C ILE A 34 -10.96 -1.84 -6.40
N TYR A 35 -11.76 -1.26 -5.51
CA TYR A 35 -13.23 -1.38 -5.56
C TYR A 35 -13.89 -0.61 -6.70
N SER A 36 -13.32 0.51 -7.13
CA SER A 36 -13.92 1.32 -8.20
C SER A 36 -13.45 0.95 -9.61
N ASP A 37 -12.44 0.08 -9.75
CA ASP A 37 -11.88 -0.27 -11.05
C ASP A 37 -12.88 -1.05 -11.91
N PRO A 38 -13.24 -0.55 -13.11
CA PRO A 38 -14.25 -1.20 -13.96
C PRO A 38 -13.76 -2.47 -14.66
N GLY A 39 -12.45 -2.72 -14.65
CA GLY A 39 -11.81 -3.94 -15.12
C GLY A 39 -11.88 -5.04 -14.08
N LEU A 40 -11.46 -4.75 -12.85
CA LEU A 40 -11.49 -5.69 -11.72
C LEU A 40 -12.91 -6.12 -11.38
N ASN A 41 -13.84 -5.16 -11.26
CA ASN A 41 -15.27 -5.42 -11.03
C ASN A 41 -15.93 -6.37 -12.06
N LYS A 42 -15.29 -6.58 -13.23
CA LYS A 42 -15.79 -7.48 -14.27
C LYS A 42 -15.11 -8.84 -14.30
N ARG A 43 -13.99 -9.01 -13.60
CA ARG A 43 -13.06 -10.13 -13.81
C ARG A 43 -12.86 -10.98 -12.57
N ILE A 44 -12.87 -10.38 -11.39
CA ILE A 44 -12.59 -11.09 -10.14
C ILE A 44 -13.79 -11.02 -9.20
N SER A 45 -13.78 -11.89 -8.19
CA SER A 45 -14.86 -11.93 -7.21
C SER A 45 -14.74 -10.77 -6.21
N THR A 46 -15.84 -10.38 -5.59
CA THR A 46 -15.80 -9.41 -4.47
C THR A 46 -14.96 -9.93 -3.29
N GLY A 47 -14.85 -11.25 -3.12
CA GLY A 47 -13.97 -11.85 -2.12
C GLY A 47 -12.49 -11.57 -2.39
N ASP A 48 -12.06 -11.73 -3.65
CA ASP A 48 -10.69 -11.46 -4.08
C ASP A 48 -10.37 -9.96 -4.00
N MET A 49 -11.32 -9.10 -4.43
CA MET A 49 -11.19 -7.65 -4.28
C MET A 49 -10.97 -7.25 -2.82
N ARG A 50 -11.72 -7.84 -1.89
CA ARG A 50 -11.58 -7.58 -0.45
C ARG A 50 -10.25 -8.07 0.10
N ALA A 51 -9.84 -9.28 -0.24
CA ALA A 51 -8.58 -9.84 0.22
C ALA A 51 -7.38 -9.05 -0.32
N GLY A 52 -7.39 -8.71 -1.61
CA GLY A 52 -6.37 -7.85 -2.23
C GLY A 52 -6.35 -6.42 -1.65
N ALA A 53 -7.51 -5.86 -1.32
CA ALA A 53 -7.59 -4.56 -0.64
C ALA A 53 -7.03 -4.61 0.79
N ALA A 54 -7.31 -5.67 1.56
CA ALA A 54 -6.74 -5.87 2.89
C ALA A 54 -5.21 -6.01 2.83
N ALA A 55 -4.70 -6.76 1.85
CA ALA A 55 -3.28 -6.89 1.60
C ALA A 55 -2.62 -5.55 1.22
N ALA A 56 -3.24 -4.79 0.32
CA ALA A 56 -2.78 -3.47 -0.07
C ALA A 56 -2.72 -2.49 1.12
N ASP A 57 -3.75 -2.48 1.96
CA ASP A 57 -3.78 -1.65 3.16
C ASP A 57 -2.69 -2.03 4.16
N ALA A 58 -2.50 -3.33 4.42
CA ALA A 58 -1.43 -3.80 5.31
C ALA A 58 -0.03 -3.39 4.82
N MET A 59 0.25 -3.49 3.52
CA MET A 59 1.51 -2.99 2.95
C MET A 59 1.63 -1.47 3.05
N ASN A 60 0.53 -0.73 2.85
CA ASN A 60 0.53 0.72 3.01
C ASN A 60 0.90 1.14 4.45
N GLN A 61 0.36 0.43 5.46
CA GLN A 61 0.71 0.67 6.86
C GLN A 61 2.22 0.48 7.10
N ILE A 62 2.81 -0.59 6.57
CA ILE A 62 4.25 -0.86 6.68
C ILE A 62 5.07 0.22 5.96
N ILE A 63 4.64 0.72 4.80
CA ILE A 63 5.31 1.83 4.10
C ILE A 63 5.29 3.10 4.97
N VAL A 64 4.14 3.44 5.54
CA VAL A 64 3.99 4.63 6.40
C VAL A 64 4.87 4.51 7.66
N GLU A 65 4.86 3.35 8.31
CA GLU A 65 5.76 3.06 9.43
C GLU A 65 7.23 3.24 9.02
N ALA A 66 7.65 2.66 7.89
CA ALA A 66 9.02 2.79 7.40
C ALA A 66 9.42 4.25 7.13
N ILE A 67 8.53 5.06 6.55
CA ILE A 67 8.76 6.49 6.31
C ILE A 67 8.98 7.23 7.64
N ILE A 68 8.12 6.99 8.63
CA ILE A 68 8.20 7.62 9.95
C ILE A 68 9.49 7.20 10.68
N GLN A 69 9.75 5.89 10.75
CA GLN A 69 10.86 5.34 11.54
C GLN A 69 12.24 5.66 10.95
N THR A 70 12.33 5.82 9.64
CA THR A 70 13.57 6.24 8.98
C THR A 70 13.75 7.76 8.96
N GLY A 71 12.68 8.55 9.21
CA GLY A 71 12.71 10.01 9.19
C GLY A 71 12.95 10.61 7.80
N VAL A 72 12.78 9.81 6.75
CA VAL A 72 13.14 10.17 5.37
C VAL A 72 12.25 11.24 4.74
N ALA A 73 11.11 11.56 5.36
CA ALA A 73 10.18 12.58 4.89
C ALA A 73 10.40 13.96 5.53
N ALA A 74 11.43 14.14 6.37
CA ALA A 74 11.62 15.35 7.18
C ALA A 74 11.85 16.64 6.36
N ASP A 75 12.31 16.53 5.11
CA ASP A 75 12.47 17.66 4.19
C ASP A 75 11.30 17.80 3.19
N ALA A 76 10.20 17.07 3.43
CA ALA A 76 9.00 17.00 2.61
C ALA A 76 9.25 16.52 1.16
N ASP A 77 10.33 15.79 0.91
CA ASP A 77 10.64 15.15 -0.37
C ASP A 77 11.11 13.72 -0.14
N ILE A 78 10.61 12.77 -0.92
CA ILE A 78 11.15 11.39 -0.92
C ILE A 78 12.19 11.29 -2.05
N SER A 79 13.47 11.30 -1.70
CA SER A 79 14.57 11.13 -2.65
C SER A 79 14.79 9.67 -3.05
N GLN A 80 15.78 9.44 -3.92
CA GLN A 80 16.20 8.08 -4.27
C GLN A 80 16.89 7.35 -3.10
N ASP A 81 17.61 8.07 -2.25
CA ASP A 81 18.27 7.46 -1.09
C ASP A 81 17.22 7.06 -0.04
N ASP A 82 16.17 7.87 0.11
CA ASP A 82 15.02 7.60 0.99
C ASP A 82 14.26 6.33 0.59
N VAL A 83 14.00 6.14 -0.69
CA VAL A 83 13.40 4.89 -1.20
C VAL A 83 14.23 3.66 -0.83
N ARG A 84 15.57 3.78 -0.85
CA ARG A 84 16.44 2.66 -0.42
C ARG A 84 16.37 2.45 1.08
N ALA A 85 16.33 3.52 1.86
CA ALA A 85 16.18 3.43 3.31
C ALA A 85 14.84 2.80 3.71
N ILE A 86 13.74 3.20 3.08
CA ILE A 86 12.41 2.58 3.24
C ILE A 86 12.48 1.09 2.90
N SER A 87 13.03 0.75 1.73
CA SER A 87 13.15 -0.63 1.27
C SER A 87 14.02 -1.50 2.18
N GLN A 88 15.11 -0.94 2.72
CA GLN A 88 15.95 -1.61 3.71
C GLN A 88 15.22 -1.83 5.03
N TYR A 89 14.51 -0.81 5.53
CA TYR A 89 13.73 -0.91 6.75
C TYR A 89 12.67 -2.01 6.67
N ILE A 90 11.95 -2.10 5.55
CA ILE A 90 10.92 -3.12 5.35
C ILE A 90 11.53 -4.52 5.35
N GLN A 91 12.67 -4.73 4.67
CA GLN A 91 13.37 -6.02 4.71
C GLN A 91 13.84 -6.39 6.12
N ASP A 92 14.36 -5.43 6.87
CA ASP A 92 14.94 -5.72 8.18
C ASP A 92 13.88 -5.99 9.26
N ASN A 93 12.67 -5.42 9.12
CA ASN A 93 11.66 -5.42 10.18
C ASN A 93 10.36 -6.15 9.82
N HIS A 94 10.00 -6.19 8.54
CA HIS A 94 8.66 -6.59 8.08
C HIS A 94 8.67 -7.61 6.94
N TYR A 95 9.82 -8.18 6.55
CA TYR A 95 9.93 -9.02 5.36
C TYR A 95 8.90 -10.15 5.28
N GLU A 96 8.72 -10.91 6.36
CA GLU A 96 7.76 -12.04 6.40
C GLU A 96 6.31 -11.58 6.23
N ALA A 97 5.93 -10.48 6.89
CA ALA A 97 4.60 -9.90 6.75
C ALA A 97 4.40 -9.31 5.34
N TRP A 98 5.44 -8.66 4.81
CA TRP A 98 5.43 -8.10 3.47
C TRP A 98 5.25 -9.20 2.41
N LEU A 99 5.97 -10.31 2.51
CA LEU A 99 5.84 -11.45 1.59
C LEU A 99 4.41 -12.01 1.60
N LEU A 100 3.83 -12.18 2.79
CA LEU A 100 2.45 -12.65 2.93
C LEU A 100 1.43 -11.71 2.27
N HIS A 101 1.59 -10.40 2.45
CA HIS A 101 0.65 -9.41 1.92
C HIS A 101 0.88 -9.12 0.44
N HIS A 102 2.12 -9.10 -0.02
CA HIS A 102 2.42 -9.07 -1.45
C HIS A 102 1.74 -10.26 -2.12
N GLY A 103 1.90 -11.44 -1.52
CA GLY A 103 1.37 -12.67 -2.05
C GLY A 103 2.20 -13.18 -3.22
N ASP A 104 1.70 -14.26 -3.79
CA ASP A 104 2.34 -15.05 -4.83
C ASP A 104 1.30 -15.36 -5.92
N ASP A 105 1.77 -15.60 -7.14
CA ASP A 105 1.01 -16.11 -8.28
C ASP A 105 1.57 -17.42 -8.87
N GLU A 106 2.57 -18.03 -8.21
CA GLU A 106 3.10 -19.34 -8.57
C GLU A 106 2.07 -20.46 -8.43
N ASP A 107 2.21 -21.50 -9.26
CA ASP A 107 1.37 -22.71 -9.29
C ASP A 107 -0.15 -22.50 -9.48
N GLY A 108 -0.57 -21.27 -9.84
CA GLY A 108 -1.95 -20.93 -10.17
C GLY A 108 -2.85 -20.65 -8.96
N GLU A 109 -2.27 -20.41 -7.79
CA GLU A 109 -2.97 -19.92 -6.60
C GLU A 109 -2.52 -18.49 -6.29
N GLU A 110 -3.35 -17.51 -6.64
CA GLU A 110 -3.09 -16.11 -6.31
C GLU A 110 -3.43 -15.84 -4.83
N THR A 111 -2.54 -15.13 -4.13
CA THR A 111 -2.75 -14.71 -2.75
C THR A 111 -2.39 -13.23 -2.56
N GLY A 112 -2.70 -12.67 -1.39
CA GLY A 112 -2.31 -11.29 -1.05
C GLY A 112 -2.79 -10.26 -2.08
N PHE A 113 -1.91 -9.35 -2.47
CA PHE A 113 -2.17 -8.33 -3.48
C PHE A 113 -2.26 -8.90 -4.90
N HIS A 114 -1.67 -10.06 -5.17
CA HIS A 114 -1.75 -10.69 -6.49
C HIS A 114 -3.18 -11.06 -6.91
N LEU A 115 -4.11 -11.21 -5.95
CA LEU A 115 -5.56 -11.38 -6.20
C LEU A 115 -6.25 -10.23 -6.98
N VAL A 116 -5.57 -9.07 -7.11
CA VAL A 116 -6.06 -7.93 -7.90
C VAL A 116 -5.05 -7.46 -8.95
N GLN A 117 -3.83 -7.97 -8.88
CA GLN A 117 -2.74 -7.60 -9.79
C GLN A 117 -2.87 -8.47 -11.05
N SER A 118 -2.66 -7.87 -12.23
CA SER A 118 -2.81 -8.56 -13.52
C SER A 118 -4.22 -9.07 -13.87
N ASP A 119 -5.20 -8.89 -12.99
CA ASP A 119 -6.62 -9.26 -13.21
C ASP A 119 -7.45 -8.26 -14.04
N GLY A 120 -6.78 -7.55 -14.93
CA GLY A 120 -7.43 -6.70 -15.92
C GLY A 120 -7.95 -5.37 -15.39
N ALA A 121 -7.35 -4.85 -14.31
CA ALA A 121 -7.48 -3.46 -13.88
C ALA A 121 -7.28 -2.49 -15.07
N LYS A 122 -8.02 -1.37 -15.10
CA LYS A 122 -8.04 -0.41 -16.22
C LYS A 122 -7.81 1.04 -15.81
N THR A 123 -8.08 1.37 -14.56
CA THR A 123 -7.99 2.72 -14.03
C THR A 123 -6.55 3.19 -14.08
N ARG A 124 -6.37 4.48 -14.36
CA ARG A 124 -5.05 5.06 -14.50
C ARG A 124 -4.78 6.06 -13.40
N LEU A 125 -3.58 5.96 -12.84
CA LEU A 125 -2.98 6.91 -11.91
C LEU A 125 -1.63 7.34 -12.48
N LEU A 126 -1.32 8.64 -12.46
CA LEU A 126 -0.09 9.20 -13.04
C LEU A 126 0.17 8.75 -14.50
N GLY A 127 -0.91 8.61 -15.27
CA GLY A 127 -0.90 8.20 -16.68
C GLY A 127 -0.65 6.70 -16.94
N LYS A 128 -0.46 5.88 -15.91
CA LYS A 128 -0.19 4.44 -16.00
C LYS A 128 -1.31 3.64 -15.32
N ASN A 129 -1.37 2.33 -15.55
CA ASN A 129 -2.32 1.47 -14.83
C ASN A 129 -2.08 1.60 -13.32
N ALA A 130 -3.12 1.93 -12.56
CA ALA A 130 -2.96 2.23 -11.14
C ALA A 130 -2.50 0.99 -10.34
N ILE A 131 -3.15 -0.15 -10.57
CA ILE A 131 -2.88 -1.39 -9.84
C ILE A 131 -1.64 -2.08 -10.42
N ASN A 132 -1.67 -2.47 -11.70
CA ASN A 132 -0.65 -3.31 -12.31
C ASN A 132 0.68 -2.59 -12.64
N LYS A 133 0.81 -1.30 -12.31
CA LYS A 133 2.04 -0.54 -12.59
C LYS A 133 2.46 0.40 -11.48
N ILE A 134 1.55 1.14 -10.87
CA ILE A 134 1.91 2.08 -9.80
C ILE A 134 1.96 1.34 -8.46
N ALA A 135 0.84 0.76 -8.01
CA ALA A 135 0.76 0.00 -6.78
C ALA A 135 1.72 -1.18 -6.78
N ASP A 136 1.65 -2.04 -7.82
CA ASP A 136 2.59 -3.14 -8.06
C ASP A 136 4.06 -2.69 -7.96
N GLY A 137 4.44 -1.60 -8.64
CA GLY A 137 5.80 -1.10 -8.58
C GLY A 137 6.23 -0.61 -7.19
N ILE A 138 5.32 -0.01 -6.42
CA ILE A 138 5.57 0.43 -5.04
C ILE A 138 5.65 -0.78 -4.10
N TYR A 139 4.80 -1.80 -4.27
CA TYR A 139 4.78 -2.97 -3.40
C TYR A 139 5.98 -3.92 -3.58
N HIS A 140 6.84 -3.65 -4.57
CA HIS A 140 8.18 -4.26 -4.63
C HIS A 140 9.21 -3.63 -3.66
N LEU A 141 8.83 -2.62 -2.85
CA LEU A 141 9.72 -2.01 -1.87
C LEU A 141 10.30 -3.03 -0.87
N GLY A 142 9.55 -4.07 -0.52
CA GLY A 142 9.97 -5.06 0.47
C GLY A 142 11.00 -6.09 0.01
N PHE A 143 11.31 -6.17 -1.29
CA PHE A 143 12.29 -7.15 -1.81
C PHE A 143 13.70 -6.58 -2.00
N GLY A 144 13.89 -5.29 -1.72
CA GLY A 144 15.20 -4.66 -1.81
C GLY A 144 15.54 -4.11 -3.19
N THR A 145 16.84 -3.93 -3.42
CA THR A 145 17.34 -3.33 -4.66
C THR A 145 18.37 -4.20 -5.34
N ASN A 146 18.50 -4.00 -6.65
CA ASN A 146 19.52 -4.67 -7.43
C ASN A 146 20.93 -4.23 -6.98
N ALA A 147 21.98 -4.97 -7.38
CA ALA A 147 23.35 -4.76 -6.90
C ALA A 147 23.94 -3.32 -7.00
N ASN A 148 23.37 -2.43 -7.82
CA ASN A 148 23.80 -1.02 -7.91
C ASN A 148 22.81 -0.03 -7.28
N GLY A 149 21.78 -0.52 -6.58
CA GLY A 149 20.78 0.27 -5.89
C GLY A 149 19.89 1.14 -6.79
N ARG A 150 19.81 0.89 -8.10
CA ARG A 150 19.08 1.78 -9.02
C ARG A 150 17.64 1.34 -9.26
N ARG A 151 17.34 0.09 -8.97
CA ARG A 151 16.02 -0.52 -9.23
C ARG A 151 15.65 -1.40 -8.05
N LEU A 152 14.35 -1.40 -7.74
CA LEU A 152 13.78 -2.45 -6.92
C LEU A 152 13.93 -3.79 -7.65
N ILE A 153 13.93 -4.87 -6.88
CA ILE A 153 13.84 -6.22 -7.40
C ILE A 153 12.48 -6.83 -7.05
N ASP A 154 12.09 -7.86 -7.77
CA ASP A 154 10.99 -8.74 -7.38
C ASP A 154 11.48 -9.88 -6.49
N GLU A 155 10.55 -10.71 -6.03
CA GLU A 155 10.76 -11.90 -5.18
C GLU A 155 11.80 -12.88 -5.76
N ASP A 156 11.92 -12.93 -7.08
CA ASP A 156 12.91 -13.73 -7.82
C ASP A 156 14.27 -13.04 -7.99
N GLY A 157 14.37 -11.78 -7.58
CA GLY A 157 15.57 -10.95 -7.76
C GLY A 157 15.71 -10.34 -9.17
N ASN A 158 14.68 -10.42 -10.01
CA ASN A 158 14.65 -9.73 -11.30
C ASN A 158 14.37 -8.24 -11.11
N LYS A 159 14.69 -7.43 -12.12
CA LYS A 159 14.64 -5.97 -12.00
C LYS A 159 13.22 -5.44 -12.19
N ASN A 160 12.66 -4.82 -11.15
CA ASN A 160 11.42 -4.06 -11.24
C ASN A 160 11.69 -2.55 -11.46
N ALA A 161 10.85 -1.64 -10.98
CA ALA A 161 10.88 -0.21 -11.23
C ALA A 161 12.19 0.44 -10.74
N SER A 162 12.60 1.54 -11.41
CA SER A 162 13.74 2.31 -10.92
C SER A 162 13.37 3.02 -9.63
N VAL A 163 14.31 3.06 -8.68
CA VAL A 163 14.18 3.80 -7.42
C VAL A 163 13.75 5.26 -7.65
N LYS A 164 14.30 5.93 -8.66
CA LYS A 164 13.87 7.27 -9.10
C LYS A 164 12.36 7.37 -9.36
N ARG A 165 11.79 6.35 -10.00
CA ARG A 165 10.38 6.36 -10.39
C ARG A 165 9.47 6.07 -9.19
N ILE A 166 9.94 5.25 -8.25
CA ILE A 166 9.25 5.04 -6.98
C ILE A 166 9.21 6.35 -6.18
N ALA A 167 10.32 7.06 -6.08
CA ALA A 167 10.38 8.39 -5.48
C ALA A 167 9.37 9.36 -6.15
N GLU A 168 9.34 9.44 -7.48
CA GLU A 168 8.37 10.27 -8.21
C GLU A 168 6.91 9.90 -7.90
N TRP A 169 6.59 8.61 -7.76
CA TRP A 169 5.24 8.16 -7.46
C TRP A 169 4.85 8.39 -6.01
N LEU A 170 5.73 8.09 -5.05
CA LEU A 170 5.50 8.33 -3.64
C LEU A 170 5.30 9.82 -3.37
N ASN A 171 6.15 10.70 -3.92
CA ASN A 171 5.96 12.16 -3.79
C ASN A 171 4.63 12.63 -4.37
N ALA A 172 4.18 12.06 -5.49
CA ALA A 172 2.92 12.46 -6.10
C ALA A 172 1.70 11.97 -5.32
N ILE A 173 1.77 10.77 -4.74
CA ILE A 173 0.68 10.14 -3.98
C ILE A 173 0.60 10.76 -2.58
N LEU A 174 1.74 10.93 -1.92
CA LEU A 174 1.87 11.44 -0.55
C LEU A 174 2.04 12.96 -0.49
N ALA A 175 1.78 13.69 -1.58
CA ALA A 175 2.08 15.12 -1.69
C ALA A 175 1.45 15.96 -0.56
N ALA A 176 0.20 15.63 -0.19
CA ALA A 176 -0.49 16.30 0.91
C ALA A 176 0.12 15.96 2.27
N ASP A 177 0.44 14.68 2.47
CA ASP A 177 0.99 14.13 3.72
C ASP A 177 2.39 14.70 4.02
N LEU A 178 3.23 14.75 2.98
CA LEU A 178 4.56 15.38 3.03
C LEU A 178 4.46 16.87 3.35
N ALA A 179 3.53 17.58 2.71
CA ALA A 179 3.35 19.02 2.93
C ALA A 179 2.78 19.36 4.32
N SER A 180 2.01 18.45 4.92
CA SER A 180 1.44 18.67 6.27
C SER A 180 2.38 18.26 7.40
N GLY A 181 3.50 17.58 7.11
CA GLY A 181 4.35 16.97 8.15
C GLY A 181 3.69 15.75 8.81
N ALA A 182 2.84 15.01 8.09
CA ALA A 182 2.12 13.86 8.63
C ALA A 182 3.06 12.72 9.08
N PHE A 183 4.30 12.75 8.62
CA PHE A 183 5.33 11.76 8.93
C PHE A 183 6.35 12.24 9.98
N ASP A 184 6.21 13.46 10.49
CA ASP A 184 7.04 13.92 11.59
C ASP A 184 6.72 13.05 12.81
N ALA A 185 7.75 12.46 13.42
CA ALA A 185 7.60 11.71 14.67
C ALA A 185 7.19 12.68 15.77
N THR A 186 5.89 12.99 15.86
CA THR A 186 5.35 13.79 16.95
C THR A 186 5.47 12.98 18.23
N GLU A 187 6.14 13.55 19.23
CA GLU A 187 6.34 13.01 20.57
C GLU A 187 5.10 12.28 21.09
N GLN A 188 5.13 10.95 21.04
CA GLN A 188 4.31 10.13 21.91
C GLN A 188 5.22 9.79 23.11
N ASP A 189 4.73 10.14 24.31
CA ASP A 189 5.27 9.85 25.65
C ASP A 189 6.15 10.93 26.33
N GLN A 190 5.56 12.07 26.72
CA GLN A 190 6.04 12.86 27.89
C GLN A 190 4.92 13.36 28.85
N ASP A 191 3.69 12.85 28.77
CA ASP A 191 2.61 13.22 29.70
C ASP A 191 2.19 12.07 30.64
N GLU A 192 3.16 11.38 31.25
CA GLU A 192 2.91 10.52 32.42
C GLU A 192 3.92 10.76 33.56
N GLU A 193 4.25 12.02 33.86
CA GLU A 193 4.88 12.37 35.13
C GLU A 193 4.25 13.62 35.75
N ILE A 194 3.13 13.47 36.46
CA ILE A 194 2.82 14.23 37.68
C ILE A 194 1.52 13.75 38.34
N ALA A 195 1.64 12.90 39.37
CA ALA A 195 1.00 13.10 40.68
C ALA A 195 1.23 11.91 41.63
N GLN A 196 2.37 11.92 42.31
CA GLN A 196 2.41 11.67 43.76
C GLN A 196 2.96 12.98 44.35
N PRO A 197 2.36 13.56 45.41
CA PRO A 197 2.53 12.97 46.73
C PRO A 197 1.41 13.19 47.77
N THR A 198 1.44 12.29 48.77
CA THR A 198 1.14 12.46 50.21
C THR A 198 -0.24 12.93 50.66
N SER A 199 -1.00 12.03 51.31
CA SER A 199 -1.02 11.93 52.77
C SER A 199 -1.64 10.62 53.25
#